data_AF-A0A2V9E111-F1
#
_entry.id   AF-A0A2V9E111-F1
#
_cell.length_a   1.000
_cell.length_b   1.000
_cell.length_c   1.000
_cell.angle_alpha   90.00
_cell.angle_beta   90.00
_cell.angle_gamma   90.00
#
_symmetry.space_group_name_H-M   'P 1'
#
loop_
_entity.id
_entity.type
_entity.pdbx_description
1 polymer ?
#
loop_
_entity_poly.entity_id
_entity_poly.type
_entity_poly.pdbx_seq_one_letter_code
_entity_poly.pdbx_strand_id
1 'polypeptide(L)'
;MVQKLLAPREAANILGVSYPTLKQWIYRGKIKSVKTPGGHHRVPESEIDRLFPKKLDRGDIEARRGTFRKISGRNQLIGRVVAIKFSGLLAQVTMAIGEQHITSIITADAAKELRLKPGERAAALIKSTEVMILRV
;
A
#
# COMPACT_ATOMS: atom_id res chain seq x y z
N MET A 1 21.88 -25.19 -4.98
CA MET A 1 21.69 -23.90 -4.30
C MET A 1 20.95 -24.16 -2.99
N VAL A 2 21.45 -23.63 -1.88
CA VAL A 2 20.85 -23.84 -0.54
C VAL A 2 19.56 -23.03 -0.46
N GLN A 3 18.43 -23.66 -0.18
CA GLN A 3 17.14 -22.98 -0.02
C GLN A 3 17.15 -22.16 1.27
N LYS A 4 16.92 -20.85 1.19
CA LYS A 4 16.87 -19.98 2.36
C LYS A 4 15.60 -20.25 3.18
N LEU A 5 15.77 -20.38 4.49
CA LEU A 5 14.73 -20.69 5.44
C LEU A 5 14.47 -19.49 6.36
N LEU A 6 13.27 -18.93 6.28
CA LEU A 6 12.88 -17.70 6.96
C LEU A 6 12.12 -17.99 8.27
N ALA A 7 12.23 -17.10 9.24
CA ALA A 7 11.39 -17.17 10.44
C ALA A 7 9.93 -16.84 10.07
N PRO A 8 8.92 -17.40 10.76
CA PRO A 8 7.52 -17.13 10.42
C PRO A 8 7.16 -15.64 10.59
N ARG A 9 7.80 -14.89 11.48
CA ARG A 9 7.55 -13.45 11.58
C ARG A 9 8.09 -12.68 10.38
N GLU A 10 9.26 -13.09 9.89
CA GLU A 10 9.89 -12.53 8.70
C GLU A 10 9.09 -12.84 7.44
N ALA A 11 8.68 -14.10 7.27
CA ALA A 11 7.78 -14.53 6.20
C ALA A 11 6.44 -13.75 6.19
N ALA A 12 5.87 -13.48 7.36
CA ALA A 12 4.62 -12.72 7.47
C ALA A 12 4.81 -11.26 7.01
N ASN A 13 5.93 -10.64 7.39
CA ASN A 13 6.28 -9.29 6.96
C ASN A 13 6.46 -9.22 5.44
N ILE A 14 7.20 -10.17 4.87
CA ILE A 14 7.48 -10.22 3.43
C ILE A 14 6.17 -10.42 2.64
N LEU A 15 5.27 -11.29 3.10
CA LEU A 15 3.97 -11.53 2.47
C LEU A 15 2.91 -10.45 2.77
N GLY A 16 3.22 -9.43 3.57
CA GLY A 16 2.30 -8.35 3.91
C GLY A 16 1.10 -8.79 4.78
N VAL A 17 1.20 -9.91 5.50
CA VAL A 17 0.13 -10.45 6.36
C VAL A 17 0.49 -10.41 7.84
N SER A 18 -0.51 -10.50 8.71
CA SER A 18 -0.26 -10.56 10.15
C SER A 18 0.42 -11.88 10.56
N TYR A 19 1.22 -11.86 11.62
CA TYR A 19 1.86 -13.07 12.15
C TYR A 19 0.86 -14.19 12.52
N PRO A 20 -0.30 -13.91 13.17
CA PRO A 20 -1.35 -14.90 13.36
C PRO A 20 -1.88 -15.50 12.05
N THR A 21 -2.08 -14.68 11.02
CA THR A 21 -2.53 -15.14 9.69
C THR A 21 -1.52 -16.13 9.10
N LEU A 22 -0.22 -15.84 9.18
CA LEU A 22 0.79 -16.76 8.70
C LEU A 22 0.81 -18.07 9.50
N LYS A 23 0.68 -18.04 10.83
CA LYS A 23 0.55 -19.27 11.62
C LYS A 23 -0.64 -20.11 11.17
N GLN A 24 -1.80 -19.48 10.95
CA GLN A 24 -2.97 -20.19 10.43
C GLN A 24 -2.71 -20.82 9.07
N TRP A 25 -1.98 -20.14 8.19
CA TRP A 25 -1.61 -20.70 6.89
C TRP A 25 -0.67 -21.89 7.02
N ILE A 26 0.26 -21.86 7.97
CA ILE A 26 1.14 -22.98 8.29
C ILE A 26 0.31 -24.16 8.80
N TYR A 27 -0.58 -23.95 9.76
CA TYR A 27 -1.41 -25.01 10.34
C TYR A 27 -2.38 -25.61 9.32
N ARG A 28 -2.91 -24.80 8.40
CA ARG A 28 -3.80 -25.24 7.32
C ARG A 28 -3.05 -25.78 6.09
N GLY A 29 -1.72 -25.81 6.11
CA GLY A 29 -0.89 -26.28 4.99
C GLY A 29 -0.90 -25.38 3.74
N LYS A 30 -1.46 -24.17 3.83
CA LYS A 30 -1.48 -23.18 2.73
C LYS A 30 -0.08 -22.68 2.38
N ILE A 31 0.81 -22.62 3.37
CA ILE A 31 2.23 -22.36 3.19
C ILE A 31 3.02 -23.51 3.81
N LYS A 32 3.93 -24.12 3.04
CA LYS A 32 4.77 -25.20 3.54
C LYS A 32 5.81 -24.62 4.50
N SER A 33 6.12 -25.40 5.53
CA SER A 33 7.16 -25.05 6.50
C SER A 33 7.89 -26.29 6.94
N VAL A 34 9.15 -26.12 7.35
CA VAL A 34 9.96 -27.14 8.01
C VAL A 34 10.09 -26.79 9.48
N LYS A 35 10.21 -27.79 10.35
CA LYS A 35 10.50 -27.56 11.77
C LYS A 35 11.99 -27.72 12.01
N THR A 36 12.58 -26.83 12.81
CA THR A 36 13.93 -27.04 13.34
C THR A 36 13.91 -28.20 14.35
N PRO A 37 15.07 -28.75 14.71
CA PRO A 37 15.16 -29.74 15.82
C PRO A 37 14.53 -29.24 17.12
N GLY A 38 14.57 -27.92 17.37
CA GLY A 38 13.88 -27.25 18.50
C GLY A 38 12.38 -26.97 18.29
N GLY A 39 11.75 -27.55 17.27
CA GLY A 39 10.30 -27.46 17.02
C GLY A 39 9.81 -26.15 16.37
N HIS A 40 10.70 -25.20 16.08
CA HIS A 40 10.32 -23.91 15.50
C HIS A 40 10.06 -24.04 14.00
N HIS A 41 8.95 -23.48 13.52
CA HIS A 41 8.67 -23.42 12.08
C HIS A 41 9.67 -22.51 11.36
N ARG A 42 10.03 -22.90 10.14
CA ARG A 42 10.80 -22.13 9.16
C ARG A 42 10.13 -22.26 7.79
N VAL A 43 9.97 -21.12 7.13
CA VAL A 43 9.27 -21.03 5.84
C VAL A 43 10.32 -20.92 4.74
N PRO A 44 10.32 -21.81 3.74
CA PRO A 44 11.18 -21.68 2.57
C PRO A 44 10.89 -20.41 1.78
N GLU A 45 11.92 -19.74 1.28
CA GLU A 45 11.79 -18.55 0.43
C GLU A 45 10.98 -18.83 -0.85
N SER A 46 11.07 -20.04 -1.40
CA SER A 46 10.25 -20.48 -2.55
C SER A 46 8.74 -20.45 -2.29
N GLU A 47 8.33 -20.66 -1.04
CA GLU A 47 6.92 -20.55 -0.63
C GLU A 47 6.49 -19.09 -0.52
N ILE A 48 7.43 -18.20 -0.18
CA ILE A 48 7.21 -16.77 -0.21
C ILE A 48 7.02 -16.32 -1.65
N ASP A 49 7.91 -16.68 -2.57
CA ASP A 49 7.81 -16.31 -3.98
C ASP A 49 6.54 -16.85 -4.64
N ARG A 50 6.10 -18.05 -4.26
CA ARG A 50 4.85 -18.64 -4.75
C ARG A 50 3.62 -17.87 -4.30
N LEU A 51 3.62 -17.41 -3.05
CA LEU A 51 2.48 -16.73 -2.43
C LEU A 51 2.59 -15.21 -2.50
N PHE A 52 3.73 -14.69 -2.95
CA PHE A 52 3.93 -13.28 -3.20
C PHE A 52 2.91 -12.88 -4.27
N PRO A 53 2.02 -11.92 -3.98
CA PRO A 53 0.89 -11.64 -4.85
C PRO A 53 1.38 -11.12 -6.20
N LYS A 54 1.48 -12.01 -7.20
CA LYS A 54 1.47 -11.62 -8.61
C LYS A 54 0.06 -11.10 -8.89
N LYS A 55 -0.07 -9.77 -8.85
CA LYS A 55 -1.28 -8.95 -9.01
C LYS A 55 -2.09 -8.80 -7.73
N LEU A 56 -2.07 -7.57 -7.21
CA LEU A 56 -3.05 -7.06 -6.26
C LEU A 56 -4.44 -7.09 -6.93
N ASP A 57 -5.25 -8.09 -6.61
CA ASP A 57 -6.63 -8.15 -7.08
C ASP A 57 -7.47 -7.05 -6.41
N ARG A 58 -8.43 -6.52 -7.18
CA ARG A 58 -9.22 -5.29 -6.96
C ARG A 58 -10.18 -5.31 -5.74
N GLY A 59 -10.00 -6.20 -4.77
CA GLY A 59 -10.97 -6.49 -3.70
C GLY A 59 -10.96 -5.59 -2.45
N ASP A 60 -9.93 -4.77 -2.24
CA ASP A 60 -9.65 -4.23 -0.91
C ASP A 60 -10.21 -2.83 -0.63
N ILE A 61 -11.54 -2.65 -0.63
CA ILE A 61 -12.10 -1.36 -0.17
C ILE A 61 -11.89 -1.16 1.35
N GLU A 62 -12.00 -2.22 2.15
CA GLU A 62 -11.73 -2.16 3.60
C GLU A 62 -10.24 -2.16 3.95
N ALA A 63 -9.41 -2.97 3.26
CA ALA A 63 -7.97 -2.96 3.51
C ALA A 63 -7.33 -1.63 3.08
N ARG A 64 -7.83 -0.98 2.02
CA ARG A 64 -7.44 0.41 1.65
C ARG A 64 -7.70 1.39 2.78
N ARG A 65 -8.83 1.30 3.50
CA ARG A 65 -9.13 2.16 4.66
C ARG A 65 -8.17 1.91 5.82
N GLY A 66 -7.71 0.66 5.99
CA GLY A 66 -6.66 0.29 6.94
C GLY A 66 -5.28 0.84 6.57
N THR A 67 -4.94 0.86 5.28
CA THR A 67 -3.68 1.46 4.78
C THR A 67 -3.68 2.98 4.93
N PHE A 68 -4.81 3.66 4.69
CA PHE A 68 -4.96 5.10 4.99
C PHE A 68 -4.62 5.45 6.44
N ARG A 69 -4.86 4.53 7.39
CA ARG A 69 -4.54 4.70 8.82
C ARG A 69 -3.08 4.42 9.19
N LYS A 70 -2.28 3.83 8.29
CA LYS A 70 -0.87 3.46 8.53
C LYS A 70 0.15 4.39 7.87
N ILE A 71 -0.28 5.53 7.33
CA ILE A 71 0.61 6.50 6.69
C ILE A 71 0.82 7.69 7.64
N SER A 72 2.05 8.22 7.72
CA SER A 72 2.41 9.31 8.65
C SER A 72 1.79 10.66 8.30
N GLY A 73 1.32 10.83 7.06
CA GLY A 73 0.57 12.01 6.62
C GLY A 73 -0.76 12.14 7.37
N ARG A 74 -0.91 13.21 8.16
CA ARG A 74 -2.07 13.41 9.04
C ARG A 74 -3.21 14.17 8.37
N ASN A 75 -2.90 14.97 7.36
CA ASN A 75 -3.90 15.74 6.65
C ASN A 75 -4.38 14.91 5.46
N GLN A 76 -5.59 14.39 5.56
CA GLN A 76 -6.23 13.57 4.52
C GLN A 76 -7.50 14.26 4.05
N LEU A 77 -7.47 14.80 2.84
CA LEU A 77 -8.56 15.59 2.29
C LEU A 77 -9.17 14.85 1.11
N ILE A 78 -10.40 14.36 1.30
CA ILE A 78 -11.11 13.57 0.29
C ILE A 78 -11.84 14.53 -0.64
N GLY A 79 -11.66 14.33 -1.94
CA GLY A 79 -12.25 15.19 -2.97
C GLY A 79 -12.54 14.44 -4.26
N ARG A 80 -12.90 15.19 -5.30
CA ARG A 80 -13.00 14.69 -6.67
C ARG A 80 -11.92 15.31 -7.54
N VAL A 81 -11.30 14.52 -8.40
CA VAL A 81 -10.38 15.05 -9.41
C VAL A 81 -11.16 15.88 -10.42
N VAL A 82 -10.72 17.10 -10.67
CA VAL A 82 -11.33 18.03 -11.64
C VAL A 82 -10.55 18.01 -12.95
N ALA A 83 -9.23 18.02 -12.87
CA ALA A 83 -8.37 18.05 -14.05
C ALA A 83 -7.03 17.35 -13.78
N ILE A 84 -6.44 16.81 -14.85
CA ILE A 84 -5.08 16.27 -14.84
C ILE A 84 -4.38 16.80 -16.08
N LYS A 85 -3.17 17.36 -15.91
CA LYS A 85 -2.30 17.81 -17.01
C LYS A 85 -0.98 17.06 -16.93
N PHE A 86 -0.59 16.40 -18.01
CA PHE A 86 0.69 15.71 -18.11
C PHE A 86 1.71 16.59 -18.84
N SER A 87 2.93 16.67 -18.31
CA SER A 87 4.06 17.34 -18.98
C SER A 87 5.36 16.63 -18.65
N GLY A 88 5.93 15.94 -19.63
CA GLY A 88 7.12 15.10 -19.46
C GLY A 88 6.94 14.06 -18.35
N LEU A 89 7.81 14.11 -17.34
CA LEU A 89 7.80 13.21 -16.19
C LEU A 89 6.80 13.60 -15.10
N LEU A 90 6.13 14.75 -15.24
CA LEU A 90 5.25 15.31 -14.22
C LEU A 90 3.77 15.24 -14.65
N ALA A 91 2.91 15.18 -13.64
CA ALA A 91 1.47 15.34 -13.77
C ALA A 91 1.00 16.34 -12.71
N GLN A 92 0.27 17.36 -13.16
CA GLN A 92 -0.49 18.25 -12.31
C GLN A 92 -1.89 17.68 -12.14
N VAL A 93 -2.30 17.41 -10.90
CA VAL A 93 -3.63 16.93 -10.54
C VAL A 93 -4.32 18.01 -9.72
N THR A 94 -5.49 18.46 -10.17
CA THR A 94 -6.32 19.41 -9.44
C THR A 94 -7.57 18.69 -8.94
N MET A 95 -7.85 18.83 -7.65
CA MET A 95 -8.97 18.20 -6.95
C MET A 95 -9.87 19.26 -6.30
N ALA A 96 -11.18 19.06 -6.37
CA ALA A 96 -12.17 19.81 -5.62
C ALA A 96 -12.40 19.15 -4.25
N ILE A 97 -12.36 19.96 -3.20
CA ILE A 97 -12.52 19.56 -1.80
C ILE A 97 -13.47 20.57 -1.15
N GLY A 98 -14.76 20.21 -1.08
CA GLY A 98 -15.80 21.19 -0.73
C GLY A 98 -15.85 22.33 -1.76
N GLU A 99 -15.81 23.57 -1.29
CA GLU A 99 -15.79 24.77 -2.13
C GLU A 99 -14.37 25.17 -2.59
N GLN A 100 -13.34 24.46 -2.13
CA GLN A 100 -11.94 24.76 -2.40
C GLN A 100 -11.34 23.80 -3.42
N HIS A 101 -10.21 24.21 -4.01
CA HIS A 101 -9.41 23.36 -4.88
C HIS A 101 -8.01 23.16 -4.31
N ILE A 102 -7.49 21.94 -4.42
CA ILE A 102 -6.10 21.61 -4.13
C ILE A 102 -5.45 21.11 -5.41
N THR A 103 -4.24 21.60 -5.68
CA THR A 103 -3.42 21.13 -6.80
C THR A 103 -2.17 20.46 -6.26
N SER A 104 -1.87 19.28 -6.80
CA SER A 104 -0.67 18.51 -6.49
C SER A 104 0.12 18.25 -7.78
N ILE A 105 1.45 18.25 -7.67
CA ILE A 105 2.35 17.78 -8.71
C ILE A 105 2.89 16.43 -8.27
N ILE A 106 2.69 15.41 -9.11
CA ILE A 106 3.21 14.05 -8.92
C ILE A 106 3.90 13.60 -10.20
N THR A 107 4.53 12.43 -10.19
CA THR A 107 5.08 11.87 -11.43
C THR A 107 3.96 11.43 -12.36
N ALA A 108 4.21 11.52 -13.67
CA ALA A 108 3.27 11.08 -14.70
C ALA A 108 2.91 9.59 -14.53
N ASP A 109 3.88 8.76 -14.15
CA ASP A 109 3.64 7.32 -13.98
C ASP A 109 2.80 7.02 -12.74
N ALA A 110 3.00 7.75 -11.63
CA ALA A 110 2.15 7.60 -10.45
C ALA A 110 0.69 7.97 -10.75
N ALA A 111 0.45 9.07 -11.49
CA ALA A 111 -0.90 9.45 -11.89
C ALA A 111 -1.58 8.37 -12.76
N LYS A 112 -0.84 7.77 -13.69
CA LYS A 112 -1.32 6.67 -14.55
C LYS A 112 -1.57 5.38 -13.77
N GLU A 113 -0.69 5.03 -12.84
CA GLU A 113 -0.80 3.83 -12.01
C GLU A 113 -2.00 3.90 -11.07
N LEU A 114 -2.23 5.07 -10.47
CA LEU A 114 -3.42 5.38 -9.68
C LEU A 114 -4.70 5.43 -10.53
N ARG A 115 -4.56 5.45 -11.87
CA ARG A 115 -5.64 5.52 -12.85
C ARG A 115 -6.54 6.73 -12.69
N LEU A 116 -6.00 7.83 -12.15
CA LEU A 116 -6.75 9.03 -11.86
C LEU A 116 -7.40 9.57 -13.13
N LYS A 117 -8.68 9.95 -13.02
CA LYS A 117 -9.43 10.62 -14.08
C LYS A 117 -10.29 11.74 -13.52
N PRO A 118 -10.57 12.80 -14.30
CA PRO A 118 -11.61 13.77 -13.95
C PRO A 118 -12.92 13.06 -13.55
N GLY A 119 -13.51 13.50 -12.44
CA GLY A 119 -14.72 12.93 -11.85
C GLY A 119 -14.48 11.87 -10.76
N GLU A 120 -13.30 11.25 -10.70
CA GLU A 120 -13.00 10.20 -9.72
C GLU A 120 -12.79 10.74 -8.31
N ARG A 121 -13.20 9.96 -7.30
CA ARG A 121 -12.88 10.24 -5.89
C ARG A 121 -11.44 9.89 -5.61
N ALA A 122 -10.71 10.82 -5.04
CA ALA A 122 -9.33 10.64 -4.58
C ALA A 122 -9.13 11.31 -3.21
N ALA A 123 -8.00 11.03 -2.57
CA ALA A 123 -7.61 11.70 -1.34
C ALA A 123 -6.26 12.40 -1.54
N ALA A 124 -6.20 13.69 -1.21
CA ALA A 124 -4.95 14.41 -1.05
C ALA A 124 -4.39 14.09 0.34
N LEU A 125 -3.17 13.58 0.38
CA LEU A 125 -2.45 13.27 1.62
C LEU A 125 -1.30 14.26 1.78
N ILE A 126 -1.30 15.02 2.87
CA ILE A 126 -0.30 16.06 3.13
C ILE A 126 0.38 15.76 4.48
N LYS A 127 1.71 15.79 4.49
CA LYS A 127 2.49 15.64 5.73
C LYS A 127 2.35 16.91 6.57
N SER A 128 2.16 16.76 7.89
CA SER A 128 1.94 17.91 8.78
C SER A 128 3.07 18.94 8.73
N THR A 129 4.30 18.50 8.50
CA THR A 129 5.49 19.38 8.44
C THR A 129 5.58 20.22 7.17
N GLU A 130 4.72 20.02 6.18
CA GLU A 130 4.71 20.74 4.90
C GLU A 130 3.57 21.79 4.82
N VAL A 131 2.73 21.87 5.86
CA VAL A 131 1.66 22.86 5.93
C VAL A 131 2.20 24.16 6.52
N MET A 132 1.93 25.28 5.86
CA MET A 132 2.26 26.63 6.33
C MET A 132 0.99 27.32 6.87
N ILE A 133 1.14 28.10 7.92
CA ILE A 133 0.05 28.89 8.54
C ILE A 133 0.41 30.37 8.42
N LEU A 134 -0.55 31.19 8.00
CA LEU A 134 -0.47 32.65 8.08
C LEU A 134 -1.62 33.19 8.95
N ARG A 135 -1.40 34.34 9.58
CA ARG A 135 -2.46 35.08 10.28
C ARG A 135 -3.18 35.98 9.28
N VAL A 136 -4.52 35.98 9.32
CA VAL A 136 -5.40 36.85 8.54
C VAL A 136 -6.00 37.95 9.41
#